data_AF-A0A7S1WBS0-F1
#
_entry.id   AF-A0A7S1WBS0-F1
#
_cell.length_a   1.000
_cell.length_b   1.000
_cell.length_c   1.000
_cell.angle_alpha   90.00
_cell.angle_beta   90.00
_cell.angle_gamma   90.00
#
_symmetry.space_group_name_H-M   'P 1'
#
loop_
_entity.id
_entity.type
_entity.pdbx_description
1 polymer ?
#
loop_
_entity_poly.entity_id
_entity_poly.type
_entity_poly.pdbx_seq_one_letter_code
_entity_poly.pdbx_strand_id
1 'polypeptide(L)'
;VADVYRKVHLRPFEDVARGGAFTAGESFSVTRLECPSVRQCTLGTLICFDREIPETVRCLRALGAQLVACPLATDTFPLGLVDAGKADNELVTRCRAAENEVVIAVVNH
;
A
#
# COMPACT_ATOMS: atom_id res chain seq x y z
N VAL A 1 -16.27 2.05 -14.52
CA VAL A 1 -15.98 1.87 -13.08
C VAL A 1 -14.62 1.22 -12.99
N ALA A 2 -13.65 1.81 -12.29
CA ALA A 2 -12.36 1.18 -12.07
C ALA A 2 -12.53 -0.04 -11.15
N ASP A 3 -11.70 -1.06 -11.30
CA ASP A 3 -11.77 -2.27 -10.49
C ASP A 3 -11.59 -1.95 -8.99
N VAL A 4 -12.31 -2.68 -8.14
CA VAL A 4 -12.25 -2.49 -6.68
C VAL A 4 -11.12 -3.33 -6.10
N TYR A 5 -10.13 -2.66 -5.51
CA TYR A 5 -9.11 -3.33 -4.70
C TYR A 5 -9.64 -3.61 -3.28
N ARG A 6 -9.39 -4.83 -2.77
CA ARG A 6 -9.70 -5.25 -1.39
C ARG A 6 -8.39 -5.52 -0.65
N LYS A 7 -8.23 -4.95 0.55
CA LYS A 7 -7.03 -5.10 1.39
C LYS A 7 -6.70 -6.58 1.59
N VAL A 8 -5.48 -6.98 1.22
CA VAL A 8 -5.06 -8.40 1.26
C VAL A 8 -4.58 -8.77 2.65
N HIS A 9 -3.82 -7.90 3.31
CA HIS A 9 -3.25 -8.18 4.63
C HIS A 9 -4.03 -7.46 5.71
N LEU A 10 -4.77 -8.23 6.52
CA LEU A 10 -5.51 -7.72 7.66
C LEU A 10 -4.67 -7.81 8.94
N ARG A 11 -4.76 -6.77 9.78
CA ARG A 11 -4.32 -6.85 11.19
C ARG A 11 -5.31 -7.73 11.97
N PRO A 12 -4.89 -8.33 13.10
CA PRO A 12 -5.77 -9.20 13.87
C PRO A 12 -7.11 -8.57 14.29
N PHE A 13 -7.15 -7.26 14.56
CA PHE A 13 -8.37 -6.55 14.94
C PHE A 13 -9.30 -6.22 13.75
N GLU A 14 -8.82 -6.36 12.52
CA GLU A 14 -9.59 -6.11 11.30
C GLU A 14 -10.28 -7.39 10.80
N ASP A 15 -9.65 -8.54 11.02
CA ASP A 15 -10.06 -9.85 10.50
C ASP A 15 -11.33 -10.38 11.20
N VAL A 16 -12.36 -10.67 10.40
CA VAL A 16 -13.65 -11.23 10.86
C VAL A 16 -13.49 -12.54 11.62
N ALA A 17 -12.51 -13.39 11.25
CA ALA A 17 -12.25 -14.64 11.95
C ALA A 17 -11.70 -14.43 13.38
N ARG A 18 -11.28 -13.20 13.70
CA ARG A 18 -10.69 -12.80 14.98
C ARG A 18 -11.53 -11.74 15.72
N GLY A 19 -12.79 -11.54 15.29
CA GLY A 19 -13.71 -10.57 15.88
C GLY A 19 -13.66 -9.17 15.27
N GLY A 20 -12.95 -9.00 14.16
CA GLY A 20 -12.99 -7.80 13.33
C GLY A 20 -14.19 -7.76 12.37
N ALA A 21 -14.09 -6.95 11.31
CA ALA A 21 -15.20 -6.67 10.40
C ALA A 21 -14.92 -7.02 8.93
N PHE A 22 -13.70 -7.44 8.59
CA PHE A 22 -13.26 -7.58 7.21
C PHE A 22 -12.82 -9.00 6.86
N THR A 23 -13.06 -9.39 5.62
CA THR A 23 -12.44 -10.55 4.97
C THR A 23 -11.30 -10.06 4.07
N ALA A 24 -10.17 -10.77 4.08
CA ALA A 24 -9.02 -10.44 3.26
C ALA A 24 -9.35 -10.52 1.75
N GLY A 25 -8.74 -9.63 0.97
CA GLY A 25 -8.70 -9.75 -0.48
C GLY A 25 -7.78 -10.90 -0.93
N GLU A 26 -7.99 -11.37 -2.16
CA GLU A 26 -7.30 -12.56 -2.68
C GLU A 26 -6.18 -12.24 -3.69
N SER A 27 -6.14 -11.01 -4.21
CA SER A 27 -5.21 -10.66 -5.29
C SER A 27 -4.85 -9.17 -5.32
N PHE A 28 -3.64 -8.87 -5.79
CA PHE A 28 -3.25 -7.53 -6.19
C PHE A 28 -3.67 -7.23 -7.62
N SER A 29 -4.03 -5.99 -7.89
CA SER A 29 -4.42 -5.52 -9.22
C SER A 29 -3.88 -4.12 -9.49
N VAL A 30 -3.80 -3.78 -10.78
CA VAL A 30 -3.45 -2.44 -11.25
C VAL A 30 -4.55 -1.93 -12.17
N THR A 31 -4.76 -0.62 -12.16
CA THR A 31 -5.71 0.05 -13.06
C THR A 31 -4.97 0.98 -14.00
N ARG A 32 -5.26 0.89 -15.28
CA ARG A 32 -4.77 1.83 -16.29
C ARG A 32 -5.60 3.11 -16.25
N LEU A 33 -4.96 4.22 -15.94
CA LEU A 33 -5.54 5.55 -15.92
C LEU A 33 -5.11 6.32 -17.15
N GLU A 34 -6.07 6.94 -17.84
CA GLU A 34 -5.80 7.89 -18.91
C GLU A 34 -5.76 9.29 -18.30
N CYS A 35 -4.58 9.92 -18.25
CA CYS A 35 -4.42 11.28 -17.73
C CYS A 35 -4.25 12.26 -18.90
N PRO A 36 -5.16 13.22 -19.11
CA PRO A 36 -5.13 14.13 -20.27
C PRO A 36 -3.80 14.87 -20.47
N SER A 37 -3.09 15.19 -19.38
CA SER A 37 -1.86 15.99 -19.39
C SER A 37 -0.56 15.19 -19.29
N VAL A 38 -0.61 13.89 -18.93
CA VAL A 38 0.58 13.09 -18.58
C VAL A 38 0.69 11.82 -19.44
N ARG A 39 -0.27 11.58 -20.34
CA ARG A 39 -0.54 10.30 -21.01
C ARG A 39 -1.09 9.27 -20.01
N GLN A 40 -0.91 7.99 -20.33
CA GLN A 40 -1.39 6.87 -19.54
C GLN A 40 -0.46 6.57 -18.35
N CYS A 41 -1.06 6.28 -17.19
CA CYS A 41 -0.35 5.80 -16.00
C CYS A 41 -1.00 4.50 -15.48
N THR A 42 -0.20 3.53 -15.09
CA THR A 42 -0.68 2.30 -14.44
C THR A 42 -0.61 2.45 -12.93
N LEU A 43 -1.77 2.56 -12.28
CA LEU A 43 -1.92 2.76 -10.85
C LEU A 43 -2.05 1.41 -10.14
N GLY A 44 -1.11 1.09 -9.25
CA GLY A 44 -1.29 0.08 -8.21
C GLY A 44 -1.96 0.68 -6.98
N THR A 45 -2.76 -0.12 -6.28
CA THR A 45 -3.39 0.30 -5.01
C THR A 45 -3.05 -0.72 -3.93
N LEU A 46 -2.69 -0.24 -2.75
CA LEU A 46 -2.55 -1.01 -1.52
C LEU A 46 -3.18 -0.24 -0.37
N ILE A 47 -3.61 -0.90 0.71
CA ILE A 47 -4.28 -0.24 1.83
C ILE A 47 -3.49 -0.45 3.11
N CYS A 48 -3.07 0.66 3.73
CA CYS A 48 -2.48 0.70 5.06
C CYS A 48 -1.42 -0.41 5.29
N PHE A 49 -1.78 -1.45 6.04
CA PHE A 49 -0.89 -2.54 6.47
C PHE A 49 -0.26 -3.34 5.33
N ASP A 50 -0.89 -3.35 4.15
CA ASP A 50 -0.32 -3.99 2.96
C ASP A 50 1.11 -3.49 2.65
N ARG A 51 1.44 -2.24 2.97
CA ARG A 51 2.77 -1.63 2.74
C ARG A 51 3.89 -2.32 3.54
N GLU A 52 3.57 -2.90 4.69
CA GLU A 52 4.56 -3.51 5.59
C GLU A 52 5.09 -4.82 5.00
N ILE A 53 4.31 -5.47 4.15
CA ILE A 53 4.65 -6.73 3.47
C ILE A 53 5.42 -6.42 2.17
N PRO A 54 6.72 -6.77 2.06
CA PRO A 54 7.54 -6.52 0.86
C PRO A 54 6.90 -7.00 -0.45
N GLU A 55 6.26 -8.17 -0.38
CA GLU A 55 5.65 -8.86 -1.51
C GLU A 55 4.55 -8.03 -2.16
N THR A 56 3.80 -7.21 -1.39
CA THR A 56 2.74 -6.35 -1.90
C THR A 56 3.24 -5.46 -3.03
N VAL A 57 4.27 -4.65 -2.77
CA VAL A 57 4.76 -3.67 -3.74
C VAL A 57 5.49 -4.37 -4.88
N ARG A 58 6.16 -5.50 -4.60
CA ARG A 58 6.76 -6.34 -5.63
C ARG A 58 5.72 -6.90 -6.60
N CYS A 59 4.59 -7.40 -6.10
CA CYS A 59 3.49 -7.88 -6.92
C CYS A 59 2.89 -6.75 -7.78
N LEU A 60 2.61 -5.59 -7.19
CA LEU A 60 2.10 -4.43 -7.94
C LEU A 60 3.09 -4.00 -9.03
N ARG A 61 4.39 -3.98 -8.72
CA ARG A 61 5.43 -3.64 -9.70
C ARG A 61 5.52 -4.66 -10.83
N ALA A 62 5.41 -5.96 -10.52
CA ALA A 62 5.38 -7.04 -11.49
C ALA A 62 4.16 -6.97 -12.42
N LEU A 63 3.02 -6.48 -11.91
CA LEU A 63 1.82 -6.18 -12.70
C LEU A 63 1.94 -4.89 -13.54
N GLY A 64 3.06 -4.16 -13.43
CA GLY A 64 3.33 -2.97 -14.23
C GLY A 64 2.96 -1.65 -13.57
N ALA A 65 2.72 -1.61 -12.25
CA ALA A 65 2.47 -0.36 -11.54
C ALA A 65 3.63 0.63 -11.73
N GLN A 66 3.27 1.86 -12.11
CA GLN A 66 4.18 3.01 -12.26
C GLN A 66 4.04 3.99 -11.08
N LEU A 67 2.84 4.02 -10.50
CA LEU A 67 2.50 4.76 -9.29
C LEU A 67 1.73 3.81 -8.37
N VAL A 68 2.00 3.87 -7.07
CA VAL A 68 1.23 3.15 -6.05
C VAL A 68 0.52 4.15 -5.14
N ALA A 69 -0.80 4.04 -5.03
CA ALA A 69 -1.58 4.76 -4.04
C ALA A 69 -1.67 3.95 -2.73
N CYS A 70 -1.35 4.60 -1.61
CA CYS A 70 -1.38 4.03 -0.27
C CYS A 70 -2.22 4.93 0.67
N PRO A 71 -3.56 4.82 0.66
CA PRO A 71 -4.38 5.33 1.75
C PRO A 71 -4.03 4.63 3.07
N LEU A 72 -3.89 5.43 4.12
CA LEU A 72 -3.37 5.04 5.43
C LEU A 72 -4.27 5.62 6.53
N ALA A 73 -4.41 4.87 7.62
CA ALA A 73 -5.00 5.34 8.87
C ALA A 73 -4.24 4.74 10.05
N THR A 74 -3.11 5.35 10.40
CA THR A 74 -2.28 4.96 11.55
C THR A 74 -1.48 6.15 12.04
N ASP A 75 -1.10 6.15 13.31
CA ASP A 75 -0.17 7.14 13.83
C ASP A 75 1.18 7.02 13.12
N THR A 76 1.70 8.14 12.63
CA THR A 76 3.04 8.27 12.06
C THR A 76 3.92 9.00 13.06
N PHE A 77 4.98 8.35 13.54
CA PHE A 77 5.98 8.96 14.40
C PHE A 77 7.19 9.39 13.56
N PRO A 78 7.77 10.58 13.79
CA PRO A 78 9.03 10.98 13.14
C PRO A 78 10.14 9.95 13.42
N LEU A 79 11.03 9.73 12.43
CA LEU A 79 12.18 8.81 12.48
C LEU A 79 13.04 8.86 13.76
N GLY A 80 13.04 9.99 14.47
CA GLY A 80 13.82 10.20 15.72
C GLY A 80 13.06 9.99 17.02
N LEU A 81 11.75 9.70 16.98
CA LEU A 81 10.88 9.55 18.15
C LEU A 81 10.33 8.14 18.33
N VAL A 82 10.70 7.20 17.46
CA VAL A 82 10.24 5.81 17.53
C VAL A 82 11.24 4.97 18.32
N ASP A 83 10.76 4.19 19.29
CA ASP A 83 11.59 3.25 20.04
C ASP A 83 12.35 2.31 19.09
N ALA A 84 13.60 2.00 19.42
CA ALA A 84 14.37 0.98 18.72
C ALA A 84 13.59 -0.35 18.73
N GLY A 85 13.07 -0.75 17.57
CA GLY A 85 12.20 -1.93 17.42
C GLY A 85 10.81 -1.65 16.84
N LYS A 86 10.44 -0.39 16.59
CA LYS A 86 9.20 -0.02 15.89
C LYS A 86 9.51 0.39 14.45
N ALA A 87 8.81 -0.23 13.49
CA ALA A 87 8.93 0.16 12.09
C ALA A 87 8.32 1.55 11.87
N ASP A 88 9.12 2.50 11.39
CA ASP A 88 8.61 3.79 10.93
C ASP A 88 7.95 3.61 9.56
N ASN A 89 6.72 4.12 9.45
CA ASN A 89 5.92 4.12 8.23
C ASN A 89 6.66 4.79 7.07
N GLU A 90 7.43 5.84 7.34
CA GLU A 90 8.23 6.50 6.32
C GLU A 90 9.36 5.60 5.83
N LEU A 91 10.12 4.98 6.74
CA LEU A 91 11.21 4.06 6.39
C LEU A 91 10.71 2.87 5.57
N VAL A 92 9.63 2.24 6.01
CA VAL A 92 9.00 1.13 5.27
C VAL A 92 8.61 1.60 3.87
N THR A 93 7.91 2.73 3.76
CA THR A 93 7.48 3.26 2.45
C THR A 93 8.66 3.56 1.53
N ARG A 94 9.71 4.22 2.04
CA ARG A 94 10.92 4.55 1.25
C ARG A 94 11.65 3.28 0.81
N CYS A 95 11.76 2.28 1.68
CA CYS A 95 12.36 0.99 1.35
C CYS A 95 11.58 0.29 0.23
N ARG A 96 10.26 0.24 0.33
CA ARG A 96 9.38 -0.36 -0.70
C ARG A 96 9.47 0.36 -2.04
N ALA A 97 9.53 1.69 -2.01
CA ALA A 97 9.69 2.51 -3.20
C ALA A 97 11.05 2.26 -3.87
N ALA A 98 12.13 2.25 -3.09
CA ALA A 98 13.50 2.06 -3.59
C ALA A 98 13.72 0.64 -4.15
N GLU A 99 13.30 -0.41 -3.44
CA GLU A 99 13.56 -1.80 -3.86
C GLU A 99 12.77 -2.22 -5.11
N ASN A 100 11.71 -1.48 -5.45
CA ASN A 100 10.85 -1.74 -6.61
C ASN A 100 10.96 -0.67 -7.70
N GLU A 101 11.78 0.37 -7.49
CA GLU A 101 11.93 1.52 -8.39
C GLU A 101 10.57 2.13 -8.78
N VAL A 102 9.70 2.37 -7.78
CA VAL A 102 8.33 2.86 -8.00
C VAL A 102 8.01 4.03 -7.07
N VAL A 103 7.20 4.97 -7.55
CA VAL A 103 6.69 6.07 -6.72
C VAL A 103 5.52 5.57 -5.88
N ILE A 104 5.53 5.86 -4.58
CA ILE A 104 4.43 5.56 -3.66
C ILE A 104 3.89 6.86 -3.09
N ALA A 105 2.62 7.14 -3.35
CA ALA A 105 1.89 8.26 -2.77
C ALA A 105 1.13 7.79 -1.53
N VAL A 106 1.53 8.29 -0.35
CA VAL A 106 0.89 7.97 0.92
C VAL A 106 -0.04 9.12 1.32
N VAL A 107 -1.27 8.78 1.69
CA VAL A 107 -2.24 9.74 2.24
C VAL A 107 -2.74 9.18 3.56
N ASN A 108 -2.49 9.90 4.65
CA ASN A 108 -2.94 9.54 5.99
C ASN A 108 -4.08 10.48 6.44
N HIS A 109 -4.97 9.98 7.30
CA HIS A 109 -5.97 10.79 7.99
C HIS A 109 -5.38 11.88 8.89
#